data_AF-A0A356FDX4-F1
#
_entry.id   AF-A0A356FDX4-F1
#
_cell.length_a   1.000
_cell.length_b   1.000
_cell.length_c   1.000
_cell.angle_alpha   90.00
_cell.angle_beta   90.00
_cell.angle_gamma   90.00
#
_symmetry.space_group_name_H-M   'P 1'
#
loop_
_entity.id
_entity.type
_entity.pdbx_description
1 polymer ?
#
loop_
_entity_poly.entity_id
_entity_poly.type
_entity_poly.pdbx_seq_one_letter_code
_entity_poly.pdbx_strand_id
1 'polypeptide(L)'
;MAREEGNDDRFLRALAGLGAGGPGRETLSDILDSVISDTDAERAFLFLLGKPGGFHVLAARNRDSEDIQDPLRRMSHFAISRMLSAGECWAVDDARTDRRFRTEDSKEGLKSPLSIRICPVFSGEEIVGGIYLDHRFVILDVPAAAKDRLPAW
;
A
#
# COMPACT_ATOMS: atom_id res chain seq x y z
N MET A 1 19.22 7.07 -26.69
CA MET A 1 18.57 6.14 -25.76
C MET A 1 17.73 6.98 -24.83
N ALA A 2 16.46 7.16 -25.19
CA ALA A 2 15.50 7.95 -24.43
C ALA A 2 15.10 7.12 -23.20
N ARG A 3 15.42 7.64 -22.01
CA ARG A 3 15.01 7.04 -20.74
C ARG A 3 13.56 7.46 -20.49
N GLU A 4 12.76 6.53 -20.01
CA GLU A 4 11.31 6.62 -19.78
C GLU A 4 10.96 7.60 -18.65
N GLU A 5 11.20 8.91 -18.84
CA GLU A 5 10.86 9.98 -17.88
C GLU A 5 9.32 10.21 -17.70
N GLY A 6 8.47 9.26 -18.11
CA GLY A 6 7.03 9.45 -18.27
C GLY A 6 6.14 8.91 -17.15
N ASN A 7 6.59 7.91 -16.38
CA ASN A 7 5.74 7.20 -15.41
C ASN A 7 6.04 7.61 -13.95
N ASP A 8 7.31 7.81 -13.65
CA ASP A 8 7.87 7.93 -12.31
C ASP A 8 7.49 9.28 -11.67
N ASP A 9 7.52 10.33 -12.49
CA ASP A 9 7.10 11.68 -12.12
C ASP A 9 5.59 11.76 -11.90
N ARG A 10 4.81 10.89 -12.56
CA ARG A 10 3.35 10.82 -12.41
C ARG A 10 2.96 10.27 -11.06
N PHE A 11 3.66 9.26 -10.56
CA PHE A 11 3.41 8.63 -9.27
C PHE A 11 3.72 9.57 -8.10
N LEU A 12 4.88 10.23 -8.12
CA LEU A 12 5.24 11.22 -7.09
C LEU A 12 4.35 12.47 -7.15
N ARG A 13 3.93 12.91 -8.35
CA ARG A 13 2.94 14.01 -8.49
C ARG A 13 1.53 13.59 -8.10
N ALA A 14 1.14 12.34 -8.34
CA ALA A 14 -0.12 11.77 -7.90
C ALA A 14 -0.22 11.78 -6.37
N LEU A 15 0.87 11.38 -5.69
CA LEU A 15 0.98 11.40 -4.24
C LEU A 15 1.14 12.82 -3.66
N ALA A 16 1.91 13.69 -4.31
CA ALA A 16 2.10 15.09 -3.90
C ALA A 16 0.87 15.98 -4.20
N GLY A 17 0.03 15.59 -5.17
CA GLY A 17 -1.16 16.31 -5.62
C GLY A 17 -2.42 16.08 -4.78
N LEU A 18 -2.35 15.27 -3.71
CA LEU A 18 -3.49 14.96 -2.85
C LEU A 18 -4.08 16.17 -2.11
N GLY A 19 -3.45 17.34 -2.19
CA GLY A 19 -3.99 18.62 -1.73
C GLY A 19 -4.66 19.51 -2.80
N ALA A 20 -4.50 19.25 -4.11
CA ALA A 20 -4.84 20.21 -5.17
C ALA A 20 -5.44 19.56 -6.44
N GLY A 21 -6.56 18.82 -6.28
CA GLY A 21 -7.28 18.21 -7.41
C GLY A 21 -6.63 16.94 -7.94
N GLY A 22 -6.21 16.07 -7.01
CA GLY A 22 -5.37 14.89 -7.22
C GLY A 22 -5.75 13.94 -8.36
N PRO A 23 -4.89 12.94 -8.62
CA PRO A 23 -5.04 12.01 -9.74
C PRO A 23 -6.42 11.34 -9.74
N GLY A 24 -7.01 11.21 -10.93
CA GLY A 24 -8.27 10.49 -11.08
C GLY A 24 -8.13 9.03 -10.64
N ARG A 25 -9.26 8.42 -10.26
CA ARG A 25 -9.31 7.02 -9.79
C ARG A 25 -8.67 6.02 -10.77
N GLU A 26 -8.81 6.26 -12.07
CA GLU A 26 -8.17 5.46 -13.13
C GLU A 26 -6.64 5.49 -13.01
N THR A 27 -6.05 6.68 -12.90
CA THR A 27 -4.59 6.82 -12.74
C THR A 27 -4.08 6.14 -11.47
N LEU A 28 -4.83 6.23 -10.36
CA LEU A 28 -4.48 5.53 -9.12
C LEU A 28 -4.56 4.01 -9.28
N SER A 29 -5.49 3.53 -10.10
CA SER A 29 -5.65 2.10 -10.39
C SER A 29 -4.49 1.59 -11.26
N ASP A 30 -4.11 2.33 -12.30
CA ASP A 30 -2.96 2.00 -13.17
C ASP A 30 -1.64 1.95 -12.37
N ILE A 31 -1.48 2.90 -11.45
CA ILE A 31 -0.35 2.94 -10.52
C ILE A 31 -0.31 1.66 -9.67
N LEU A 32 -1.44 1.27 -9.07
CA LEU A 32 -1.49 0.08 -8.22
C LEU A 32 -1.27 -1.21 -9.03
N ASP A 33 -1.78 -1.28 -10.25
CA ASP A 33 -1.54 -2.41 -11.15
C ASP A 33 -0.05 -2.54 -11.49
N SER A 34 0.63 -1.41 -11.73
CA SER A 34 2.08 -1.38 -11.96
C SER A 34 2.84 -1.86 -10.72
N VAL A 35 2.49 -1.33 -9.54
CA VAL A 35 3.09 -1.77 -8.26
C VAL A 35 2.88 -3.27 -8.03
N ILE A 36 1.70 -3.81 -8.31
CA ILE A 36 1.42 -5.25 -8.20
C ILE A 36 2.33 -6.05 -9.13
N SER A 37 2.42 -5.63 -10.40
CA SER A 37 3.29 -6.28 -11.40
C SER A 37 4.76 -6.28 -10.97
N ASP A 38 5.26 -5.16 -10.45
CA ASP A 38 6.67 -4.99 -10.10
C ASP A 38 7.06 -5.69 -8.79
N THR A 39 6.08 -5.92 -7.90
CA THR A 39 6.33 -6.50 -6.56
C THR A 39 5.84 -7.92 -6.40
N ASP A 40 5.16 -8.47 -7.40
CA ASP A 40 4.41 -9.74 -7.35
C ASP A 40 3.38 -9.77 -6.18
N ALA A 41 2.88 -8.58 -5.80
CA ALA A 41 1.85 -8.46 -4.79
C ALA A 41 0.53 -9.06 -5.28
N GLU A 42 -0.23 -9.70 -4.39
CA GLU A 42 -1.56 -10.19 -4.77
C GLU A 42 -2.60 -9.05 -4.73
N ARG A 43 -2.42 -8.14 -3.78
CA ARG A 43 -3.30 -7.00 -3.54
C ARG A 43 -2.48 -5.78 -3.14
N ALA A 44 -2.84 -4.63 -3.69
CA ALA A 44 -2.25 -3.35 -3.33
C ALA A 44 -3.34 -2.34 -2.97
N PHE A 45 -3.04 -1.50 -1.98
CA PHE A 45 -3.96 -0.51 -1.44
C PHE A 45 -3.21 0.80 -1.26
N LEU A 46 -3.78 1.90 -1.75
CA LEU A 46 -3.31 3.25 -1.49
C LEU A 46 -4.28 3.92 -0.53
N PHE A 47 -3.77 4.51 0.56
CA PHE A 47 -4.61 5.16 1.56
C PHE A 47 -4.06 6.50 2.05
N LEU A 48 -4.97 7.37 2.50
CA LEU A 48 -4.68 8.61 3.21
C LEU A 48 -5.07 8.49 4.69
N LEU A 49 -4.31 9.13 5.56
CA LEU A 49 -4.70 9.30 6.95
C LEU A 49 -5.78 10.38 7.10
N GLY A 50 -6.75 10.13 7.97
CA GLY A 50 -7.81 11.07 8.34
C GLY A 50 -7.71 11.49 9.81
N LYS A 51 -8.36 12.61 10.16
CA LYS A 51 -8.40 13.11 11.54
C LYS A 51 -9.71 12.73 12.26
N PRO A 52 -9.69 12.25 13.54
CA PRO A 52 -8.58 11.68 14.28
C PRO A 52 -8.64 10.12 14.30
N GLY A 53 -7.63 9.47 13.71
CA GLY A 53 -7.35 8.04 13.90
C GLY A 53 -7.89 7.08 12.84
N GLY A 54 -8.51 7.60 11.78
CA GLY A 54 -8.98 6.82 10.63
C GLY A 54 -8.03 6.92 9.44
N PHE A 55 -8.30 6.10 8.42
CA PHE A 55 -7.70 6.24 7.10
C PHE A 55 -8.77 6.01 6.04
N HIS A 56 -8.55 6.57 4.85
CA HIS A 56 -9.42 6.42 3.70
C HIS A 56 -8.64 5.76 2.56
N VAL A 57 -9.18 4.69 2.00
CA VAL A 57 -8.59 4.00 0.85
C VAL A 57 -8.95 4.75 -0.42
N LEU A 58 -7.94 5.25 -1.13
CA LEU A 58 -8.11 5.95 -2.39
C LEU A 58 -8.33 4.99 -3.56
N ALA A 59 -7.60 3.87 -3.55
CA ALA A 59 -7.70 2.81 -4.54
C ALA A 59 -7.23 1.50 -3.93
N ALA A 60 -7.78 0.38 -4.41
CA ALA A 60 -7.39 -0.95 -4.00
C ALA A 60 -7.60 -1.92 -5.16
N ARG A 61 -6.53 -2.62 -5.56
CA ARG A 61 -6.49 -3.47 -6.75
C ARG A 61 -5.95 -4.84 -6.40
N ASN A 62 -6.42 -5.87 -7.11
CA ASN A 62 -5.83 -7.21 -7.08
C ASN A 62 -4.94 -7.44 -8.32
N ARG A 63 -4.22 -8.57 -8.31
CA ARG A 63 -3.38 -9.02 -9.44
C ARG A 63 -4.10 -9.23 -10.78
N ASP A 64 -5.43 -9.27 -10.77
CA ASP A 64 -6.27 -9.44 -11.95
C ASP A 64 -6.76 -8.07 -12.48
N SER A 65 -6.19 -6.96 -11.98
CA SER A 65 -6.58 -5.58 -12.32
C SER A 65 -8.05 -5.27 -11.97
N GLU A 66 -8.57 -5.92 -10.93
CA GLU A 66 -9.94 -5.69 -10.43
C GLU A 66 -9.93 -4.90 -9.13
N ASP A 67 -10.97 -4.07 -8.98
CA ASP A 67 -11.19 -3.32 -7.76
C ASP A 67 -11.59 -4.21 -6.60
N ILE A 68 -10.93 -4.01 -5.47
CA ILE A 68 -11.20 -4.74 -4.24
C ILE A 68 -12.44 -4.15 -3.55
N GLN A 69 -13.48 -4.98 -3.40
CA GLN A 69 -14.65 -4.65 -2.58
C GLN A 69 -14.30 -4.61 -1.09
N ASP A 70 -14.88 -3.64 -0.38
CA ASP A 70 -14.68 -3.38 1.05
C ASP A 70 -13.20 -3.40 1.50
N PRO A 71 -12.32 -2.56 0.92
CA PRO A 71 -10.87 -2.67 1.08
C PRO A 71 -10.41 -2.53 2.53
N LEU A 72 -11.11 -1.72 3.34
CA LEU A 72 -10.82 -1.56 4.78
C LEU A 72 -10.81 -2.89 5.53
N ARG A 73 -11.72 -3.81 5.18
CA ARG A 73 -11.85 -5.12 5.84
C ARG A 73 -10.70 -6.07 5.52
N ARG A 74 -9.96 -5.78 4.45
CA ARG A 74 -8.84 -6.58 3.93
C ARG A 74 -7.48 -6.05 4.35
N MET A 75 -7.43 -4.94 5.06
CA MET A 75 -6.18 -4.32 5.54
C MET A 75 -5.96 -4.61 7.03
N SER A 76 -4.70 -4.77 7.41
CA SER A 76 -4.31 -4.94 8.80
C SER A 76 -4.09 -3.58 9.48
N HIS A 77 -4.99 -3.19 10.38
CA HIS A 77 -4.86 -1.93 11.14
C HIS A 77 -3.60 -1.91 12.01
N PHE A 78 -3.17 -3.07 12.52
CA PHE A 78 -1.93 -3.17 13.28
C PHE A 78 -0.70 -2.90 12.41
N ALA A 79 -0.65 -3.40 11.17
CA ALA A 79 0.43 -3.08 10.24
C ALA A 79 0.52 -1.56 9.97
N ILE A 80 -0.63 -0.90 9.78
CA ILE A 80 -0.71 0.56 9.62
C ILE A 80 -0.16 1.27 10.87
N SER A 81 -0.61 0.87 12.06
CA SER A 81 -0.10 1.43 13.32
C SER A 81 1.41 1.23 13.50
N ARG A 82 1.96 0.09 13.07
CA ARG A 82 3.40 -0.18 13.11
C ARG A 82 4.18 0.75 12.18
N MET A 83 3.72 0.92 10.94
CA MET A 83 4.30 1.86 9.99
C MET A 83 4.29 3.30 10.53
N LEU A 84 3.16 3.75 11.06
CA LEU A 84 3.01 5.09 11.64
C LEU A 84 3.92 5.30 12.85
N SER A 85 4.05 4.28 13.71
CA SER A 85 4.93 4.35 14.88
C SER A 85 6.41 4.31 14.52
N ALA A 86 6.78 3.59 13.45
CA ALA A 86 8.16 3.48 13.01
C ALA A 86 8.60 4.68 12.16
N GLY A 87 7.67 5.28 11.42
CA GLY A 87 7.98 6.33 10.46
C GLY A 87 8.78 5.84 9.25
N GLU A 88 8.74 4.54 8.97
CA GLU A 88 9.44 3.91 7.85
C GLU A 88 8.63 2.72 7.32
N CYS A 89 9.06 2.18 6.18
CA CYS A 89 8.49 0.98 5.61
C CYS A 89 8.64 -0.21 6.60
N TRP A 90 7.64 -1.09 6.63
CA TRP A 90 7.58 -2.24 7.52
C TRP A 90 7.19 -3.50 6.75
N ALA A 91 7.80 -4.63 7.11
CA ALA A 91 7.53 -5.93 6.50
C ALA A 91 7.14 -6.97 7.56
N VAL A 92 6.26 -7.89 7.15
CA VAL A 92 5.86 -9.07 7.92
C VAL A 92 5.83 -10.24 6.97
N ASP A 93 6.65 -11.25 7.21
CA ASP A 93 6.75 -12.42 6.31
C ASP A 93 5.64 -13.43 6.58
N ASP A 94 5.31 -13.66 7.84
CA ASP A 94 4.18 -14.50 8.24
C ASP A 94 3.29 -13.80 9.28
N ALA A 95 2.33 -13.02 8.77
CA ALA A 95 1.30 -12.32 9.53
C ALA A 95 0.31 -13.27 10.23
N ARG A 96 0.29 -14.56 9.90
CA ARG A 96 -0.64 -15.53 10.49
C ARG A 96 -0.18 -16.01 11.86
N THR A 97 1.13 -15.95 12.10
CA THR A 97 1.74 -16.28 13.39
C THR A 97 1.35 -15.29 14.49
N ASP A 98 1.02 -14.04 14.13
CA ASP A 98 0.61 -13.00 15.07
C ASP A 98 -0.78 -12.46 14.75
N ARG A 99 -1.73 -12.86 15.59
CA ARG A 99 -3.15 -12.49 15.52
C ARG A 99 -3.42 -10.98 15.51
N ARG A 100 -2.48 -10.13 15.93
CA ARG A 100 -2.61 -8.66 15.79
C ARG A 100 -2.66 -8.22 14.33
N PHE A 101 -2.06 -8.98 13.41
CA PHE A 101 -2.09 -8.65 11.99
C PHE A 101 -3.39 -9.06 11.27
N ARG A 102 -4.32 -9.76 11.94
CA ARG A 102 -5.57 -10.20 11.31
C ARG A 102 -6.39 -9.01 10.79
N THR A 103 -6.82 -9.15 9.54
CA THR A 103 -7.79 -8.26 8.89
C THR A 103 -9.20 -8.55 9.42
N GLU A 104 -10.18 -7.69 9.15
CA GLU A 104 -11.57 -7.97 9.57
C GLU A 104 -12.11 -9.23 8.91
N ASP A 105 -11.90 -9.36 7.59
CA ASP A 105 -12.24 -10.57 6.83
C ASP A 105 -11.61 -11.83 7.44
N SER A 106 -10.37 -11.73 7.92
CA SER A 106 -9.69 -12.85 8.57
C SER A 106 -10.33 -13.29 9.89
N LYS A 107 -10.91 -12.34 10.63
CA LYS A 107 -11.62 -12.64 11.89
C LYS A 107 -12.93 -13.37 11.63
N GLU A 108 -13.53 -13.16 10.46
CA GLU A 108 -14.74 -13.82 9.99
C GLU A 108 -14.48 -15.15 9.24
N GLY A 109 -13.24 -15.64 9.27
CA GLY A 109 -12.88 -16.95 8.70
C GLY A 109 -12.42 -16.91 7.24
N LEU A 110 -12.32 -15.72 6.63
CA LEU A 110 -11.67 -15.59 5.34
C LEU A 110 -10.14 -15.72 5.48
N LYS A 111 -9.48 -15.98 4.35
CA LYS A 111 -8.05 -16.28 4.35
C LYS A 111 -7.22 -15.04 4.69
N SER A 112 -6.42 -15.12 5.75
CA SER A 112 -5.47 -14.07 6.12
C SER A 112 -4.32 -13.94 5.11
N PRO A 113 -3.81 -12.71 4.90
CA PRO A 113 -2.55 -12.53 4.20
C PRO A 113 -1.45 -13.33 4.90
N LEU A 114 -0.56 -13.94 4.11
CA LEU A 114 0.65 -14.57 4.63
C LEU A 114 1.67 -13.47 4.90
N SER A 115 2.01 -12.68 3.87
CA SER A 115 2.96 -11.59 3.99
C SER A 115 2.29 -10.24 3.80
N ILE A 116 2.81 -9.23 4.48
CA ILE A 116 2.39 -7.83 4.40
C ILE A 116 3.63 -6.97 4.21
N ARG A 117 3.54 -5.98 3.33
CA ARG A 117 4.50 -4.89 3.17
C ARG A 117 3.74 -3.59 3.27
N ILE A 118 4.27 -2.61 3.98
CA ILE A 118 3.60 -1.33 4.12
C ILE A 118 4.63 -0.21 4.15
N CYS A 119 4.39 0.85 3.38
CA CYS A 119 5.31 1.97 3.23
C CYS A 119 4.58 3.30 3.42
N PRO A 120 5.12 4.22 4.24
CA PRO A 120 4.52 5.53 4.46
C PRO A 120 4.71 6.44 3.24
N VAL A 121 3.70 7.26 2.96
CA VAL A 121 3.78 8.35 2.00
C VAL A 121 3.91 9.66 2.79
N PHE A 122 4.91 10.46 2.44
CA PHE A 122 5.22 11.70 3.14
C PHE A 122 4.82 12.94 2.32
N SER A 123 4.38 13.98 3.03
CA SER A 123 4.31 15.36 2.55
C SER A 123 5.23 16.21 3.43
N GLY A 124 6.44 16.48 2.95
CA GLY A 124 7.50 17.00 3.81
C GLY A 124 7.89 15.95 4.86
N GLU A 125 7.80 16.31 6.14
CA GLU A 125 8.09 15.42 7.27
C GLU A 125 6.84 14.70 7.82
N GLU A 126 5.65 15.06 7.33
CA GLU A 126 4.39 14.47 7.79
C GLU A 126 4.03 13.23 6.97
N ILE A 127 3.70 12.12 7.63
CA ILE A 127 3.09 10.96 6.98
C ILE A 127 1.65 11.31 6.66
N VAL A 128 1.30 11.38 5.37
CA VAL A 128 -0.07 11.67 4.91
C VAL A 128 -0.86 10.40 4.58
N GLY A 129 -0.18 9.27 4.44
CA GLY A 129 -0.80 8.03 3.98
C GLY A 129 0.19 6.89 3.86
N GLY A 130 -0.15 5.91 3.04
CA GLY A 130 0.74 4.79 2.76
C GLY A 130 0.27 3.89 1.63
N ILE A 131 1.18 3.02 1.20
CA ILE A 131 0.91 1.90 0.32
C ILE A 131 1.00 0.63 1.15
N TYR A 132 -0.03 -0.21 1.06
CA TYR A 132 -0.11 -1.50 1.71
C TYR A 132 -0.16 -2.57 0.62
N LEU A 133 0.72 -3.55 0.70
CA LEU A 133 0.77 -4.71 -0.18
C LEU A 133 0.61 -5.96 0.66
N ASP A 134 -0.12 -6.94 0.15
CA ASP A 134 -0.10 -8.27 0.75
C ASP A 134 -0.20 -9.39 -0.27
N HIS A 135 0.14 -10.58 0.21
CA HIS A 135 -0.09 -11.81 -0.52
C HIS A 135 -0.58 -12.89 0.45
N ARG A 136 -1.67 -13.57 0.10
CA ARG A 136 -2.28 -14.66 0.87
C ARG A 136 -1.53 -15.98 0.76
N PHE A 137 -0.45 -16.10 0.00
CA PHE A 137 0.17 -17.40 -0.26
C PHE A 137 1.70 -17.36 -0.33
N VAL A 138 2.29 -16.21 -0.66
CA VAL A 138 3.74 -16.06 -0.87
C VAL A 138 4.30 -15.00 0.09
N ILE A 139 5.59 -15.11 0.41
CA ILE A 139 6.34 -14.06 1.09
C ILE A 139 6.83 -13.08 0.03
N LEU A 140 6.36 -11.83 0.09
CA LEU A 140 6.75 -10.81 -0.87
C LEU A 140 8.25 -10.47 -0.75
N ASP A 141 9.01 -10.56 -1.82
CA ASP A 141 10.42 -10.17 -1.84
C ASP A 141 10.57 -8.66 -2.10
N VAL A 142 9.89 -7.85 -1.28
CA VAL A 142 9.98 -6.39 -1.30
C VAL A 142 10.69 -5.94 -0.03
N PRO A 143 11.85 -5.26 -0.11
CA PRO A 143 12.61 -4.87 1.06
C PRO A 143 11.88 -3.80 1.88
N ALA A 144 11.92 -3.95 3.20
CA ALA A 144 11.32 -3.01 4.15
C ALA A 144 12.08 -1.68 4.28
N ALA A 145 13.25 -1.54 3.67
CA ALA A 145 14.24 -0.52 4.04
C ALA A 145 14.69 0.37 2.87
N ALA A 146 13.79 0.74 1.96
CA ALA A 146 14.05 1.88 1.09
C ALA A 146 13.86 3.17 1.90
N LYS A 147 14.84 3.52 2.75
CA LYS A 147 14.97 4.89 3.29
C LYS A 147 15.14 5.91 2.16
N ASP A 148 15.60 5.45 1.00
CA ASP A 148 15.70 6.24 -0.21
C ASP A 148 14.54 5.94 -1.15
N ARG A 149 13.46 6.72 -0.98
CA ARG A 149 12.34 6.83 -1.92
C ARG A 149 11.60 5.51 -2.15
N LEU A 150 10.35 5.62 -2.60
CA LEU A 150 9.75 4.52 -3.36
C LEU A 150 10.77 4.10 -4.43
N PRO A 151 10.93 2.80 -4.74
CA PRO A 151 11.87 2.37 -5.76
C PRO A 151 11.73 3.29 -6.97
N ALA A 152 12.85 3.90 -7.39
CA ALA A 152 12.91 4.57 -8.67
C ALA A 152 12.80 3.47 -9.73
N TRP A 153 11.57 3.07 -10.03
CA TRP A 153 11.19 2.59 -11.35
C TRP A 153 10.76 3.80 -12.13
#